data_AF-A0AAJ6ISL0-F1
#
_entry.id   AF-A0AAJ6ISL0-F1
#
_cell.length_a   1.000
_cell.length_b   1.000
_cell.length_c   1.000
_cell.angle_alpha   90.00
_cell.angle_beta   90.00
_cell.angle_gamma   90.00
#
_symmetry.space_group_name_H-M   'P 1'
#
loop_
_entity.id
_entity.type
_entity.pdbx_description
1 polymer ?
#
loop_
_entity_poly.entity_id
_entity_poly.type
_entity_poly.pdbx_seq_one_letter_code
_entity_poly.pdbx_strand_id
1 'polypeptide(L)'
;MKTSRRKLLGLLPATLLLGGTAVASNKKAKEDSPSLKGDGFITPQLYGIEPGEKVYGEQMAKLISSGGDIRFIKPGVYLTDRTLVIPSSTRIWIGNGVTLKLANNSNCNIFQNYAYHENSEKPDQTIEIAGSGEIDFNGKNQKTSNLTHMCSILKNIENLYIGGGLKVLNANKYAWLVAKIGNLTVDGLKFDTFSDGLHCQPPIKNTYIRNLKGKTGDDMLAFTIGDYANYDISEPGDFENVDVSGLYCDSALCAVKITGNDIGAFDKFRITGIYGNTKHAVFRIWGDTNLLSTNVRGLTVEDIHAIPADGYPVVDIDDRNFASGKFGIEIQSATFRNIYNSSDNEQTIRVSSTVGTKIHNLHIENPPRKAICIVGVNHKSTVICNLTVCNGCTDFIDNSNSSIVLNRGTIERIVIDNYKAKFQNSNNGCIARMIGDCRVDEAIFSGVLQENGVSGWINVNSGMSTASNLNVINYTCSGKGRIAQVLSSKLYLKITNTKVINGNPSDKIFYVKGGEMTISGDVDCDYNTIAADNGGVIITRPGINNICCDVSLLNAKESSVVINTNKSLPCGVGLVVLSGSTWKNLATGSVYETNK
;
A
#
# COMPACT_ATOMS: atom_id res chain seq x y z
N MET A 1 20.24 -52.43 6.17
CA MET A 1 21.39 -52.33 7.11
C MET A 1 21.41 -50.95 7.72
N LYS A 2 21.66 -50.88 9.03
CA LYS A 2 21.59 -49.72 9.92
C LYS A 2 22.78 -48.75 9.75
N THR A 3 22.59 -47.54 10.28
CA THR A 3 23.57 -46.53 10.79
C THR A 3 24.38 -45.74 9.76
N SER A 4 24.65 -44.42 9.90
CA SER A 4 24.54 -43.48 11.02
C SER A 4 24.46 -42.02 10.54
N ARG A 5 23.84 -41.16 11.36
CA ARG A 5 23.85 -39.68 11.25
C ARG A 5 25.21 -39.14 11.71
N ARG A 6 25.79 -38.17 10.98
CA ARG A 6 26.83 -37.26 11.50
C ARG A 6 26.37 -35.81 11.38
N LYS A 7 26.46 -35.09 12.51
CA LYS A 7 26.31 -33.64 12.67
C LYS A 7 27.44 -32.93 11.91
N LEU A 8 27.13 -31.83 11.22
CA LEU A 8 28.11 -30.82 10.84
C LEU A 8 27.69 -29.50 11.49
N LEU A 9 28.50 -29.05 12.46
CA LEU A 9 28.51 -27.71 13.02
C LEU A 9 29.57 -26.90 12.26
N GLY A 10 29.26 -25.62 12.01
CA GLY A 10 30.25 -24.54 11.91
C GLY A 10 30.72 -24.20 10.50
N LEU A 11 30.37 -23.00 10.03
CA LEU A 11 31.28 -21.98 9.49
C LEU A 11 30.47 -20.76 9.01
N LEU A 12 30.47 -19.70 9.82
CA LEU A 12 30.19 -18.33 9.40
C LEU A 12 31.43 -17.50 9.79
N PRO A 13 32.03 -16.71 8.89
CA PRO A 13 33.19 -15.91 9.22
C PRO A 13 32.77 -14.53 9.79
N ALA A 14 33.43 -14.16 10.89
CA ALA A 14 33.69 -12.78 11.31
C ALA A 14 34.66 -12.12 10.28
N THR A 15 34.84 -10.81 10.09
CA THR A 15 34.67 -9.63 10.94
C THR A 15 34.90 -8.41 10.03
N LEU A 16 34.28 -7.26 10.29
CA LEU A 16 34.96 -5.97 10.07
C LEU A 16 34.49 -4.96 11.12
N LEU A 17 35.38 -4.69 12.07
CA LEU A 17 35.31 -3.61 13.06
C LEU A 17 35.75 -2.29 12.41
N LEU A 18 34.90 -1.26 12.53
CA LEU A 18 35.23 0.16 12.61
C LEU A 18 34.16 0.71 13.58
N GLY A 19 34.44 1.15 14.80
CA GLY A 19 35.39 2.21 15.14
C GLY A 19 34.60 3.49 15.41
N GLY A 20 33.95 3.58 16.58
CA GLY A 20 33.14 4.73 16.97
C GLY A 20 32.72 4.63 18.43
N THR A 21 33.58 5.11 19.33
CA THR A 21 33.32 5.22 20.77
C THR A 21 32.21 6.25 21.04
N ALA A 22 30.98 5.78 21.24
CA ALA A 22 29.96 6.56 21.92
C ALA A 22 30.11 6.32 23.43
N VAL A 23 30.56 7.35 24.14
CA VAL A 23 30.60 7.39 25.59
C VAL A 23 29.17 7.22 26.10
N ALA A 24 28.90 6.08 26.74
CA ALA A 24 27.63 5.82 27.42
C ALA A 24 27.51 6.75 28.64
N SER A 25 26.93 7.93 28.44
CA SER A 25 26.43 8.73 29.55
C SER A 25 25.19 8.01 30.11
N ASN A 26 25.37 7.31 31.23
CA ASN A 26 24.27 6.84 32.07
C ASN A 26 23.51 8.05 32.65
N LYS A 27 22.67 8.68 31.84
CA LYS A 27 21.54 9.47 32.33
C LYS A 27 20.31 8.61 32.14
N LYS A 28 19.86 8.00 33.25
CA LYS A 28 18.47 7.52 33.37
C LYS A 28 17.58 8.66 32.87
N ALA A 29 16.86 8.42 31.77
CA ALA A 29 15.71 9.24 31.46
C ALA A 29 14.80 9.17 32.69
N LYS A 30 14.58 10.30 33.35
CA LYS A 30 13.49 10.42 34.32
C LYS A 30 12.22 10.27 33.51
N GLU A 31 11.56 9.13 33.65
CA GLU A 31 10.12 9.03 33.44
C GLU A 31 9.46 9.96 34.47
N ASP A 32 9.16 11.20 34.06
CA ASP A 32 8.20 12.02 34.78
C ASP A 32 6.80 11.50 34.44
N SER A 33 6.50 10.28 34.92
CA SER A 33 5.12 9.78 34.98
C SER A 33 4.43 10.53 36.12
N PRO A 34 3.36 11.32 35.87
CA PRO A 34 2.60 11.91 36.96
C PRO A 34 2.06 10.79 37.85
N SER A 35 2.44 10.82 39.13
CA SER A 35 2.22 9.71 40.06
C SER A 35 0.73 9.39 40.22
N LEU A 36 0.36 8.12 40.04
CA LEU A 36 -0.93 7.57 40.46
C LEU A 36 -1.19 7.95 41.92
N LYS A 37 -2.41 8.36 42.27
CA LYS A 37 -2.78 8.61 43.67
C LYS A 37 -2.83 7.29 44.45
N GLY A 38 -1.87 7.08 45.37
CA GLY A 38 -1.96 6.13 46.49
C GLY A 38 -1.39 4.72 46.25
N ASP A 39 -0.79 4.15 47.31
CA ASP A 39 -0.29 2.77 47.36
C ASP A 39 -1.47 1.79 47.60
N GLY A 40 -2.17 1.40 46.54
CA GLY A 40 -3.22 0.37 46.59
C GLY A 40 -4.19 0.45 45.41
N PHE A 41 -4.84 -0.68 45.10
CA PHE A 41 -5.95 -0.69 44.13
C PHE A 41 -7.30 -0.83 44.84
N ILE A 42 -8.33 -0.25 44.24
CA ILE A 42 -9.72 -0.37 44.69
C ILE A 42 -10.48 -1.39 43.83
N THR A 43 -11.40 -2.11 44.46
CA THR A 43 -12.21 -3.14 43.81
C THR A 43 -13.70 -2.79 43.88
N PRO A 44 -14.53 -3.29 42.94
CA PRO A 44 -15.98 -3.11 43.01
C PRO A 44 -16.61 -3.56 44.34
N GLN A 45 -16.04 -4.57 44.98
CA GLN A 45 -16.53 -5.11 46.25
C GLN A 45 -16.50 -4.09 47.39
N LEU A 46 -15.55 -3.13 47.39
CA LEU A 46 -15.52 -2.04 48.39
C LEU A 46 -16.74 -1.13 48.30
N TYR A 47 -17.41 -1.11 47.14
CA TYR A 47 -18.63 -0.33 46.89
C TYR A 47 -19.89 -1.21 46.94
N GLY A 48 -19.78 -2.45 47.43
CA GLY A 48 -20.90 -3.40 47.50
C GLY A 48 -21.37 -3.92 46.14
N ILE A 49 -20.52 -3.83 45.11
CA ILE A 49 -20.80 -4.28 43.76
C ILE A 49 -20.34 -5.73 43.62
N GLU A 50 -21.26 -6.60 43.25
CA GLU A 50 -21.01 -8.02 43.03
C GLU A 50 -21.37 -8.40 41.59
N PRO A 51 -20.61 -9.31 40.94
CA PRO A 51 -21.00 -9.80 39.63
C PRO A 51 -22.28 -10.63 39.71
N GLY A 52 -23.16 -10.51 38.72
CA GLY A 52 -24.45 -11.18 38.68
C GLY A 52 -25.46 -10.43 37.81
N GLU A 53 -26.75 -10.66 38.07
CA GLU A 53 -27.86 -10.07 37.30
C GLU A 53 -28.26 -8.66 37.78
N LYS A 54 -27.75 -8.23 38.94
CA LYS A 54 -28.07 -6.92 39.51
C LYS A 54 -27.30 -5.80 38.79
N VAL A 55 -28.02 -4.75 38.44
CA VAL A 55 -27.46 -3.51 37.87
C VAL A 55 -26.96 -2.61 38.99
N TYR A 56 -25.72 -2.13 38.88
CA TYR A 56 -25.03 -1.32 39.89
C TYR A 56 -24.57 0.04 39.35
N GLY A 57 -25.29 0.63 38.39
CA GLY A 57 -24.84 1.80 37.65
C GLY A 57 -24.38 2.97 38.53
N GLU A 58 -25.14 3.33 39.57
CA GLU A 58 -24.75 4.42 40.49
C GLU A 58 -23.51 4.09 41.32
N GLN A 59 -23.43 2.88 41.88
CA GLN A 59 -22.28 2.45 42.68
C GLN A 59 -21.02 2.35 41.81
N MET A 60 -21.18 1.87 40.57
CA MET A 60 -20.08 1.75 39.61
C MET A 60 -19.60 3.12 39.16
N ALA A 61 -20.50 4.06 38.89
CA ALA A 61 -20.12 5.44 38.61
C ALA A 61 -19.34 6.07 39.78
N LYS A 62 -19.77 5.84 41.03
CA LYS A 62 -19.03 6.28 42.23
C LYS A 62 -17.63 5.67 42.30
N LEU A 63 -17.51 4.35 42.11
CA LEU A 63 -16.21 3.65 42.05
C LEU A 63 -15.29 4.26 40.98
N ILE A 64 -15.79 4.43 39.74
CA ILE A 64 -14.96 4.95 38.65
C ILE A 64 -14.56 6.41 38.93
N SER A 65 -15.47 7.23 39.44
CA SER A 65 -15.21 8.64 39.76
C SER A 65 -14.17 8.85 40.87
N SER A 66 -13.87 7.84 41.69
CA SER A 66 -12.80 7.96 42.70
C SER A 66 -11.39 7.99 42.10
N GLY A 67 -11.24 7.57 40.84
CA GLY A 67 -9.95 7.53 40.13
C GLY A 67 -8.93 6.56 40.74
N GLY A 68 -7.66 6.73 40.39
CA GLY A 68 -6.57 5.86 40.87
C GLY A 68 -6.50 4.52 40.12
N ASP A 69 -6.07 3.44 40.80
CA ASP A 69 -6.01 2.08 40.22
C ASP A 69 -7.26 1.28 40.63
N ILE A 70 -8.19 1.08 39.70
CA ILE A 70 -9.43 0.33 39.87
C ILE A 70 -9.29 -1.03 39.20
N ARG A 71 -9.56 -2.12 39.93
CA ARG A 71 -9.45 -3.48 39.38
C ARG A 71 -10.70 -4.30 39.60
N PHE A 72 -11.31 -4.72 38.50
CA PHE A 72 -12.33 -5.75 38.48
C PHE A 72 -11.63 -7.11 38.42
N ILE A 73 -11.56 -7.83 39.54
CA ILE A 73 -10.78 -9.07 39.66
C ILE A 73 -11.61 -10.31 40.00
N LYS A 74 -12.79 -10.13 40.61
CA LYS A 74 -13.70 -11.24 40.90
C LYS A 74 -14.48 -11.58 39.62
N PRO A 75 -14.34 -12.79 39.06
CA PRO A 75 -14.98 -13.18 37.79
C PRO A 75 -16.50 -13.07 37.83
N GLY A 76 -17.08 -12.82 36.65
CA GLY A 76 -18.51 -12.72 36.41
C GLY A 76 -18.90 -11.41 35.70
N VAL A 77 -20.21 -11.20 35.55
CA VAL A 77 -20.77 -10.08 34.79
C VAL A 77 -21.10 -8.92 35.72
N TYR A 78 -20.53 -7.75 35.45
CA TYR A 78 -20.82 -6.50 36.15
C TYR A 78 -21.71 -5.65 35.27
N LEU A 79 -22.95 -5.39 35.71
CA LEU A 79 -23.92 -4.64 34.93
C LEU A 79 -23.95 -3.16 35.34
N THR A 80 -23.79 -2.28 34.36
CA THR A 80 -24.06 -0.84 34.48
C THR A 80 -25.18 -0.45 33.53
N ASP A 81 -26.01 0.52 33.92
CA ASP A 81 -27.06 1.11 33.08
C ASP A 81 -26.73 2.54 32.62
N ARG A 82 -25.49 2.96 32.83
CA ARG A 82 -25.03 4.31 32.52
C ARG A 82 -23.57 4.35 32.09
N THR A 83 -23.22 5.45 31.44
CA THR A 83 -21.85 5.83 31.13
C THR A 83 -21.02 5.96 32.41
N LEU A 84 -19.85 5.33 32.41
CA LEU A 84 -18.84 5.43 33.45
C LEU A 84 -17.80 6.47 33.02
N VAL A 85 -17.78 7.60 33.74
CA VAL A 85 -16.90 8.74 33.41
C VAL A 85 -15.57 8.61 34.14
N ILE A 86 -14.50 8.42 33.37
CA ILE A 86 -13.15 8.13 33.87
C ILE A 86 -12.41 9.45 34.11
N PRO A 87 -12.02 9.79 35.35
CA PRO A 87 -11.24 10.99 35.61
C PRO A 87 -9.78 10.84 35.18
N SER A 88 -9.08 11.96 34.97
CA SER A 88 -7.63 11.97 34.79
C SER A 88 -6.88 11.15 35.85
N SER A 89 -5.76 10.55 35.44
CA SER A 89 -4.86 9.76 36.30
C SER A 89 -5.52 8.50 36.86
N THR A 90 -6.22 7.77 35.99
CA THR A 90 -6.99 6.56 36.35
C THR A 90 -6.58 5.36 35.50
N ARG A 91 -6.41 4.22 36.17
CA ARG A 91 -6.24 2.90 35.55
C ARG A 91 -7.45 2.04 35.89
N ILE A 92 -8.04 1.42 34.87
CA ILE A 92 -9.08 0.41 35.01
C ILE A 92 -8.53 -0.91 34.50
N TRP A 93 -8.46 -1.91 35.36
CA TRP A 93 -8.11 -3.29 35.01
C TRP A 93 -9.34 -4.20 35.02
N ILE A 94 -9.64 -4.83 33.89
CA ILE A 94 -10.71 -5.81 33.72
C ILE A 94 -10.08 -7.21 33.64
N GLY A 95 -10.13 -7.92 34.76
CA GLY A 95 -9.46 -9.21 34.96
C GLY A 95 -10.05 -10.35 34.14
N ASN A 96 -9.31 -11.47 34.08
CA ASN A 96 -9.77 -12.67 33.39
C ASN A 96 -11.10 -13.17 33.96
N GLY A 97 -12.03 -13.55 33.08
CA GLY A 97 -13.37 -14.01 33.45
C GLY A 97 -14.32 -12.90 33.94
N VAL A 98 -13.91 -11.62 33.86
CA VAL A 98 -14.79 -10.48 34.12
C VAL A 98 -15.38 -9.98 32.81
N THR A 99 -16.69 -9.72 32.81
CA THR A 99 -17.36 -8.99 31.73
C THR A 99 -18.00 -7.73 32.32
N LEU A 100 -17.55 -6.54 31.90
CA LEU A 100 -18.26 -5.30 32.15
C LEU A 100 -19.30 -5.09 31.05
N LYS A 101 -20.58 -5.08 31.40
CA LYS A 101 -21.68 -5.16 30.44
C LYS A 101 -22.71 -4.06 30.64
N LEU A 102 -23.19 -3.50 29.53
CA LEU A 102 -24.32 -2.57 29.55
C LEU A 102 -25.65 -3.32 29.74
N ALA A 103 -26.47 -2.88 30.68
CA ALA A 103 -27.81 -3.43 30.92
C ALA A 103 -28.73 -3.18 29.71
N ASN A 104 -29.86 -3.88 29.64
CA ASN A 104 -30.80 -3.70 28.54
C ASN A 104 -31.41 -2.29 28.56
N ASN A 105 -31.57 -1.68 27.38
CA ASN A 105 -32.18 -0.36 27.20
C ASN A 105 -31.47 0.80 27.93
N SER A 106 -30.20 0.66 28.29
CA SER A 106 -29.41 1.76 28.87
C SER A 106 -29.12 2.88 27.88
N ASN A 107 -28.97 2.52 26.60
CA ASN A 107 -28.87 3.43 25.46
C ASN A 107 -27.77 4.52 25.62
N CYS A 108 -26.62 4.16 26.17
CA CYS A 108 -25.48 5.06 26.39
C CYS A 108 -24.16 4.36 26.08
N ASN A 109 -23.06 5.12 26.05
CA ASN A 109 -21.72 4.54 26.01
C ASN A 109 -21.41 3.82 27.33
N ILE A 110 -20.48 2.87 27.33
CA ILE A 110 -19.94 2.28 28.57
C ILE A 110 -18.93 3.23 29.19
N PHE A 111 -17.95 3.70 28.41
CA PHE A 111 -16.90 4.60 28.90
C PHE A 111 -16.88 5.93 28.17
N GLN A 112 -16.70 6.98 28.96
CA GLN A 112 -16.25 8.29 28.53
C GLN A 112 -15.14 8.76 29.47
N ASN A 113 -14.17 9.55 28.99
CA ASN A 113 -13.25 10.25 29.89
C ASN A 113 -13.84 11.60 30.33
N TYR A 114 -13.36 12.12 31.46
CA TYR A 114 -13.87 13.35 32.08
C TYR A 114 -13.75 14.56 31.14
N ALA A 115 -12.60 14.76 30.50
CA ALA A 115 -12.40 15.92 29.64
C ALA A 115 -13.38 15.95 28.45
N TYR A 116 -13.73 14.78 27.90
CA TYR A 116 -14.78 14.68 26.89
C TYR A 116 -16.18 14.92 27.47
N HIS A 117 -16.50 14.25 28.58
CA HIS A 117 -17.83 14.30 29.19
C HIS A 117 -18.23 15.73 29.60
N GLU A 118 -17.29 16.48 30.18
CA GLU A 118 -17.49 17.84 30.66
C GLU A 118 -17.18 18.93 29.61
N ASN A 119 -16.80 18.54 28.39
CA ASN A 119 -16.31 19.46 27.36
C ASN A 119 -15.15 20.36 27.85
N SER A 120 -14.21 19.78 28.58
CA SER A 120 -13.04 20.48 29.12
C SER A 120 -12.03 20.81 28.02
N GLU A 121 -11.54 22.05 28.01
CA GLU A 121 -10.39 22.45 27.19
C GLU A 121 -9.08 21.81 27.68
N LYS A 122 -8.97 21.52 28.98
CA LYS A 122 -7.80 20.88 29.57
C LYS A 122 -7.86 19.36 29.34
N PRO A 123 -6.77 18.75 28.83
CA PRO A 123 -6.73 17.31 28.61
C PRO A 123 -6.63 16.55 29.94
N ASP A 124 -7.24 15.36 29.98
CA ASP A 124 -6.92 14.36 31.00
C ASP A 124 -5.46 13.91 30.82
N GLN A 125 -4.73 13.68 31.91
CA GLN A 125 -3.28 13.42 31.84
C GLN A 125 -2.95 11.99 31.44
N THR A 126 -3.35 11.02 32.26
CA THR A 126 -3.09 9.59 32.00
C THR A 126 -4.36 8.79 32.25
N ILE A 127 -4.78 8.02 31.25
CA ILE A 127 -5.88 7.06 31.38
C ILE A 127 -5.42 5.71 30.82
N GLU A 128 -5.66 4.66 31.58
CA GLU A 128 -5.39 3.29 31.15
C GLU A 128 -6.64 2.42 31.31
N ILE A 129 -7.02 1.69 30.26
CA ILE A 129 -8.09 0.69 30.32
C ILE A 129 -7.53 -0.62 29.77
N ALA A 130 -7.34 -1.61 30.63
CA ALA A 130 -6.60 -2.80 30.26
C ALA A 130 -7.12 -4.07 30.93
N GLY A 131 -6.65 -5.21 30.46
CA GLY A 131 -6.85 -6.51 31.09
C GLY A 131 -7.34 -7.57 30.12
N SER A 132 -7.49 -8.80 30.59
CA SER A 132 -7.83 -9.95 29.75
C SER A 132 -9.32 -10.31 29.75
N GLY A 133 -10.15 -9.53 30.45
CA GLY A 133 -11.60 -9.69 30.47
C GLY A 133 -12.29 -9.09 29.24
N GLU A 134 -13.57 -8.76 29.42
CA GLU A 134 -14.46 -8.37 28.34
C GLU A 134 -15.23 -7.08 28.66
N ILE A 135 -15.50 -6.29 27.62
CA ILE A 135 -16.47 -5.20 27.62
C ILE A 135 -17.59 -5.60 26.64
N ASP A 136 -18.84 -5.67 27.11
CA ASP A 136 -19.99 -6.02 26.28
C ASP A 136 -20.97 -4.85 26.20
N PHE A 137 -21.01 -4.19 25.04
CA PHE A 137 -21.97 -3.11 24.75
C PHE A 137 -23.42 -3.60 24.72
N ASN A 138 -23.62 -4.92 24.59
CA ASN A 138 -24.94 -5.55 24.55
C ASN A 138 -25.83 -4.97 23.44
N GLY A 139 -25.23 -4.68 22.27
CA GLY A 139 -25.80 -3.80 21.25
C GLY A 139 -27.17 -4.18 20.70
N LYS A 140 -27.49 -5.48 20.62
CA LYS A 140 -28.83 -5.96 20.21
C LYS A 140 -29.96 -5.52 21.15
N ASN A 141 -29.63 -5.19 22.40
CA ASN A 141 -30.56 -4.73 23.42
C ASN A 141 -30.49 -3.22 23.66
N GLN A 142 -29.80 -2.48 22.78
CA GLN A 142 -29.71 -1.03 22.81
C GLN A 142 -30.45 -0.42 21.61
N LYS A 143 -31.11 0.70 21.84
CA LYS A 143 -31.72 1.58 20.84
C LYS A 143 -30.98 2.91 20.84
N THR A 144 -29.79 2.92 20.26
CA THR A 144 -28.88 4.07 20.24
C THR A 144 -28.76 4.69 18.86
N SER A 145 -28.36 5.96 18.82
CA SER A 145 -28.11 6.72 17.59
C SER A 145 -26.99 7.73 17.82
N ASN A 146 -26.38 8.20 16.73
CA ASN A 146 -25.28 9.18 16.78
C ASN A 146 -24.14 8.70 17.72
N LEU A 147 -23.55 9.59 18.50
CA LEU A 147 -22.44 9.26 19.40
C LEU A 147 -22.79 8.24 20.50
N THR A 148 -24.06 8.10 20.89
CA THR A 148 -24.47 7.06 21.86
C THR A 148 -24.37 5.63 21.30
N HIS A 149 -24.12 5.49 20.00
CA HIS A 149 -23.98 4.21 19.33
C HIS A 149 -22.60 3.55 19.53
N MET A 150 -21.61 4.33 19.97
CA MET A 150 -20.26 3.86 20.25
C MET A 150 -20.21 3.07 21.56
N CYS A 151 -19.35 2.07 21.67
CA CYS A 151 -19.14 1.40 22.95
C CYS A 151 -18.41 2.33 23.93
N SER A 152 -17.33 2.97 23.49
CA SER A 152 -16.53 3.88 24.30
C SER A 152 -16.09 5.10 23.49
N ILE A 153 -16.07 6.28 24.12
CA ILE A 153 -15.54 7.51 23.52
C ILE A 153 -14.44 8.08 24.42
N LEU A 154 -13.25 8.29 23.88
CA LEU A 154 -12.11 8.82 24.61
C LEU A 154 -11.52 9.99 23.82
N LYS A 155 -11.60 11.20 24.38
CA LYS A 155 -11.16 12.43 23.71
C LYS A 155 -10.44 13.40 24.63
N ASN A 156 -9.42 14.09 24.10
CA ASN A 156 -8.64 15.11 24.82
C ASN A 156 -7.86 14.50 26.00
N ILE A 157 -6.94 13.58 25.70
CA ILE A 157 -6.12 12.86 26.69
C ILE A 157 -4.64 12.96 26.28
N GLU A 158 -3.76 13.31 27.21
CA GLU A 158 -2.33 13.41 26.94
C GLU A 158 -1.70 12.02 26.78
N ASN A 159 -1.98 11.07 27.66
CA ASN A 159 -1.45 9.70 27.61
C ASN A 159 -2.57 8.67 27.76
N LEU A 160 -2.86 7.92 26.70
CA LEU A 160 -3.90 6.90 26.68
C LEU A 160 -3.31 5.51 26.41
N TYR A 161 -3.57 4.56 27.31
CA TYR A 161 -3.34 3.13 27.09
C TYR A 161 -4.65 2.35 27.03
N ILE A 162 -4.83 1.54 25.99
CA ILE A 162 -5.95 0.58 25.89
C ILE A 162 -5.41 -0.78 25.50
N GLY A 163 -5.61 -1.83 26.31
CA GLY A 163 -4.99 -3.11 25.94
C GLY A 163 -5.04 -4.25 26.95
N GLY A 164 -3.97 -5.04 27.00
CA GLY A 164 -3.82 -6.13 27.96
C GLY A 164 -4.56 -7.42 27.59
N GLY A 165 -4.98 -7.57 26.34
CA GLY A 165 -5.74 -8.74 25.88
C GLY A 165 -7.26 -8.55 25.86
N LEU A 166 -7.72 -7.33 26.13
CA LEU A 166 -9.12 -6.96 26.36
C LEU A 166 -9.98 -7.24 25.14
N LYS A 167 -11.15 -7.84 25.36
CA LYS A 167 -12.10 -8.12 24.28
C LYS A 167 -13.31 -7.20 24.34
N VAL A 168 -13.68 -6.61 23.22
CA VAL A 168 -14.93 -5.84 23.10
C VAL A 168 -15.96 -6.63 22.28
N LEU A 169 -17.17 -6.73 22.81
CA LEU A 169 -18.28 -7.51 22.27
C LEU A 169 -19.46 -6.60 21.89
N ASN A 170 -20.14 -6.96 20.81
CA ASN A 170 -21.47 -6.47 20.44
C ASN A 170 -21.59 -4.92 20.36
N ALA A 171 -20.50 -4.20 20.08
CA ALA A 171 -20.58 -2.77 19.78
C ALA A 171 -21.40 -2.58 18.50
N ASN A 172 -22.42 -1.73 18.55
CA ASN A 172 -23.28 -1.47 17.38
C ASN A 172 -22.59 -0.56 16.34
N LYS A 173 -21.77 0.39 16.82
CA LYS A 173 -20.88 1.21 16.01
C LYS A 173 -19.43 0.99 16.49
N TYR A 174 -18.63 2.03 16.68
CA TYR A 174 -17.21 1.88 17.00
C TYR A 174 -17.00 1.27 18.39
N ALA A 175 -16.14 0.24 18.49
CA ALA A 175 -15.78 -0.33 19.79
C ALA A 175 -15.00 0.71 20.63
N TRP A 176 -14.08 1.41 19.99
CA TRP A 176 -13.38 2.57 20.54
C TRP A 176 -13.42 3.72 19.54
N LEU A 177 -14.03 4.85 19.94
CA LEU A 177 -13.85 6.12 19.26
C LEU A 177 -12.83 6.95 20.04
N VAL A 178 -11.68 7.21 19.42
CA VAL A 178 -10.56 7.91 20.05
C VAL A 178 -10.22 9.17 19.27
N ALA A 179 -10.12 10.33 19.94
CA ALA A 179 -9.80 11.59 19.29
C ALA A 179 -8.96 12.53 20.16
N LYS A 180 -8.21 13.47 19.56
CA LYS A 180 -7.43 14.48 20.30
C LYS A 180 -6.53 13.86 21.38
N ILE A 181 -5.57 13.02 20.97
CA ILE A 181 -4.67 12.29 21.88
C ILE A 181 -3.21 12.69 21.67
N GLY A 182 -2.49 12.96 22.77
CA GLY A 182 -1.05 13.29 22.75
C GLY A 182 -0.16 12.07 22.48
N ASN A 183 -0.33 11.01 23.26
CA ASN A 183 0.40 9.74 23.16
C ASN A 183 -0.59 8.58 23.28
N LEU A 184 -0.79 7.84 22.19
CA LEU A 184 -1.72 6.72 22.12
C LEU A 184 -0.96 5.39 22.10
N THR A 185 -1.21 4.53 23.08
CA THR A 185 -0.73 3.14 23.06
C THR A 185 -1.90 2.17 23.09
N VAL A 186 -1.96 1.29 22.12
CA VAL A 186 -2.95 0.21 22.06
C VAL A 186 -2.24 -1.12 21.89
N ASP A 187 -2.54 -2.10 22.73
CA ASP A 187 -1.89 -3.42 22.64
C ASP A 187 -2.82 -4.59 22.97
N GLY A 188 -2.96 -5.52 22.02
CA GLY A 188 -3.59 -6.81 22.27
C GLY A 188 -5.11 -6.76 22.34
N LEU A 189 -5.77 -5.77 21.74
CA LEU A 189 -7.23 -5.70 21.71
C LEU A 189 -7.84 -6.79 20.83
N LYS A 190 -8.98 -7.31 21.28
CA LYS A 190 -9.78 -8.32 20.58
C LYS A 190 -11.18 -7.81 20.29
N PHE A 191 -11.72 -8.17 19.14
CA PHE A 191 -13.04 -7.70 18.70
C PHE A 191 -13.97 -8.83 18.31
N ASP A 192 -15.25 -8.68 18.68
CA ASP A 192 -16.39 -9.38 18.10
C ASP A 192 -17.58 -8.38 18.06
N THR A 193 -17.53 -7.48 17.08
CA THR A 193 -18.39 -6.28 17.01
C THR A 193 -19.17 -6.20 15.69
N PHE A 194 -20.23 -5.37 15.66
CA PHE A 194 -21.07 -5.18 14.48
C PHE A 194 -20.57 -4.07 13.54
N SER A 195 -19.64 -3.22 13.97
CA SER A 195 -18.98 -2.19 13.16
C SER A 195 -17.48 -2.20 13.48
N ASP A 196 -16.83 -1.04 13.50
CA ASP A 196 -15.39 -0.87 13.58
C ASP A 196 -14.82 -1.32 14.92
N GLY A 197 -13.56 -1.75 14.91
CA GLY A 197 -12.79 -2.05 16.11
C GLY A 197 -12.28 -0.78 16.78
N LEU A 198 -11.13 -0.30 16.32
CA LEU A 198 -10.54 0.96 16.77
C LEU A 198 -10.72 2.04 15.70
N HIS A 199 -11.43 3.11 16.04
CA HIS A 199 -11.71 4.23 15.16
C HIS A 199 -11.08 5.50 15.72
N CYS A 200 -10.15 6.08 14.97
CA CYS A 200 -9.33 7.20 15.39
C CYS A 200 -9.66 8.45 14.57
N GLN A 201 -9.84 9.58 15.26
CA GLN A 201 -10.11 10.90 14.69
C GLN A 201 -9.08 11.94 15.19
N PRO A 202 -8.71 12.95 14.40
CA PRO A 202 -7.61 13.86 14.73
C PRO A 202 -7.96 14.88 15.84
N PRO A 203 -6.95 15.58 16.36
CA PRO A 203 -5.51 15.31 16.17
C PRO A 203 -5.06 14.11 17.00
N ILE A 204 -4.16 13.28 16.50
CA ILE A 204 -3.51 12.25 17.33
C ILE A 204 -2.02 12.23 17.03
N LYS A 205 -1.20 12.21 18.08
CA LYS A 205 0.25 12.16 17.98
C LYS A 205 0.81 10.89 18.64
N ASN A 206 2.04 10.54 18.27
CA ASN A 206 2.85 9.51 18.94
C ASN A 206 2.08 8.22 19.24
N THR A 207 1.64 7.55 18.16
CA THR A 207 0.75 6.40 18.25
C THR A 207 1.48 5.09 18.06
N TYR A 208 1.28 4.17 18.99
CA TYR A 208 1.78 2.80 18.94
C TYR A 208 0.62 1.82 19.09
N ILE A 209 0.24 1.16 17.99
CA ILE A 209 -0.85 0.16 17.99
C ILE A 209 -0.26 -1.22 17.70
N ARG A 210 -0.56 -2.20 18.53
CA ARG A 210 -0.03 -3.56 18.45
C ARG A 210 -1.13 -4.61 18.61
N ASN A 211 -0.99 -5.69 17.86
CA ASN A 211 -1.69 -6.96 18.14
C ASN A 211 -3.23 -6.84 18.18
N LEU A 212 -3.83 -6.16 17.21
CA LEU A 212 -5.29 -6.13 17.08
C LEU A 212 -5.77 -7.43 16.44
N LYS A 213 -6.82 -8.05 17.00
CA LYS A 213 -7.36 -9.31 16.48
C LYS A 213 -8.88 -9.36 16.53
N GLY A 214 -9.49 -10.09 15.61
CA GLY A 214 -10.85 -10.58 15.79
C GLY A 214 -11.77 -10.31 14.61
N LYS A 215 -13.06 -10.21 14.92
CA LYS A 215 -14.13 -9.96 13.96
C LYS A 215 -14.73 -8.57 14.17
N THR A 216 -14.73 -7.79 13.12
CA THR A 216 -15.43 -6.50 13.03
C THR A 216 -16.46 -6.56 11.90
N GLY A 217 -17.55 -5.80 12.05
CA GLY A 217 -18.56 -5.70 10.99
C GLY A 217 -18.15 -4.76 9.88
N ASP A 218 -17.37 -3.74 10.24
CA ASP A 218 -16.79 -2.73 9.35
C ASP A 218 -15.25 -2.79 9.48
N ASP A 219 -14.54 -1.66 9.52
CA ASP A 219 -13.08 -1.59 9.55
C ASP A 219 -12.46 -2.09 10.88
N MET A 220 -11.38 -2.89 10.82
CA MET A 220 -10.65 -3.30 12.02
C MET A 220 -9.99 -2.10 12.72
N LEU A 221 -9.32 -1.27 11.90
CA LEU A 221 -8.67 -0.04 12.31
C LEU A 221 -9.00 1.06 11.28
N ALA A 222 -9.57 2.17 11.74
CA ALA A 222 -9.87 3.32 10.90
C ALA A 222 -9.17 4.56 11.43
N PHE A 223 -8.54 5.31 10.53
CA PHE A 223 -8.10 6.67 10.78
C PHE A 223 -8.87 7.61 9.84
N THR A 224 -9.71 8.46 10.41
CA THR A 224 -10.54 9.38 9.63
C THR A 224 -10.30 10.82 10.06
N ILE A 225 -10.13 11.74 9.10
CA ILE A 225 -10.12 13.19 9.36
C ILE A 225 -11.52 13.71 9.05
N GLY A 226 -12.36 13.86 10.07
CA GLY A 226 -13.79 14.00 9.88
C GLY A 226 -14.49 12.65 9.74
N ASP A 227 -15.82 12.66 9.76
CA ASP A 227 -16.68 11.48 9.57
C ASP A 227 -18.10 11.95 9.16
N TYR A 228 -19.06 11.04 9.03
CA TYR A 228 -20.48 11.40 9.04
C TYR A 228 -20.79 12.30 10.24
N ALA A 229 -21.51 13.40 10.01
CA ALA A 229 -21.75 14.45 11.02
C ALA A 229 -22.28 13.95 12.38
N ASN A 230 -22.95 12.80 12.41
CA ASN A 230 -23.48 12.18 13.64
C ASN A 230 -22.42 11.42 14.48
N TYR A 231 -21.24 11.17 13.91
CA TYR A 231 -20.13 10.39 14.48
C TYR A 231 -18.81 11.17 14.53
N ASP A 232 -18.80 12.39 13.98
CA ASP A 232 -17.61 13.21 13.87
C ASP A 232 -17.36 14.00 15.16
N ILE A 233 -16.24 13.72 15.81
CA ILE A 233 -15.70 14.49 16.93
C ILE A 233 -14.29 15.02 16.63
N SER A 234 -13.89 14.98 15.35
CA SER A 234 -12.60 15.45 14.85
C SER A 234 -12.41 16.94 15.16
N GLU A 235 -11.16 17.32 15.37
CA GLU A 235 -10.74 18.71 15.44
C GLU A 235 -9.62 18.96 14.42
N PRO A 236 -9.41 20.22 13.98
CA PRO A 236 -8.29 20.54 13.11
C PRO A 236 -6.96 20.06 13.68
N GLY A 237 -6.17 19.41 12.83
CA GLY A 237 -4.86 18.88 13.18
C GLY A 237 -4.57 17.54 12.52
N ASP A 238 -3.30 17.15 12.61
CA ASP A 238 -2.78 15.98 11.91
C ASP A 238 -2.93 14.70 12.75
N PHE A 239 -2.89 13.57 12.06
CA PHE A 239 -2.30 12.36 12.62
C PHE A 239 -0.80 12.42 12.41
N GLU A 240 -0.01 12.35 13.47
CA GLU A 240 1.45 12.50 13.39
C GLU A 240 2.16 11.35 14.12
N ASN A 241 3.16 10.74 13.46
CA ASN A 241 4.01 9.71 14.04
C ASN A 241 3.22 8.49 14.53
N VAL A 242 2.69 7.72 13.56
CA VAL A 242 1.82 6.57 13.80
C VAL A 242 2.53 5.29 13.37
N ASP A 243 2.71 4.36 14.31
CA ASP A 243 3.30 3.05 14.08
C ASP A 243 2.33 1.94 14.50
N VAL A 244 1.90 1.13 13.54
CA VAL A 244 0.94 0.03 13.71
C VAL A 244 1.61 -1.28 13.35
N SER A 245 1.46 -2.31 14.18
CA SER A 245 1.98 -3.65 13.88
C SER A 245 1.09 -4.78 14.38
N GLY A 246 0.99 -5.85 13.59
CA GLY A 246 0.34 -7.09 14.02
C GLY A 246 -1.17 -6.98 14.03
N LEU A 247 -1.78 -6.85 12.86
CA LEU A 247 -3.23 -6.91 12.69
C LEU A 247 -3.63 -8.32 12.23
N TYR A 248 -4.58 -8.96 12.91
CA TYR A 248 -5.12 -10.25 12.51
C TYR A 248 -6.64 -10.18 12.36
N CYS A 249 -7.11 -10.09 11.13
CA CYS A 249 -8.54 -10.05 10.83
C CYS A 249 -9.08 -11.48 10.73
N ASP A 250 -9.85 -11.94 11.73
CA ASP A 250 -10.66 -13.15 11.54
C ASP A 250 -11.73 -12.87 10.47
N SER A 251 -12.28 -11.65 10.48
CA SER A 251 -13.12 -11.06 9.43
C SER A 251 -13.30 -9.57 9.72
N ALA A 252 -12.96 -8.69 8.77
CA ALA A 252 -13.21 -7.24 8.83
C ALA A 252 -13.63 -6.73 7.44
N LEU A 253 -14.28 -5.57 7.32
CA LEU A 253 -14.55 -5.00 6.00
C LEU A 253 -13.25 -4.69 5.26
N CYS A 254 -12.36 -3.93 5.90
CA CYS A 254 -10.93 -3.89 5.59
C CYS A 254 -10.11 -3.92 6.89
N ALA A 255 -8.81 -4.18 6.77
CA ALA A 255 -7.92 -4.22 7.93
C ALA A 255 -7.55 -2.80 8.38
N VAL A 256 -7.25 -1.92 7.44
CA VAL A 256 -6.98 -0.51 7.71
C VAL A 256 -7.62 0.40 6.68
N LYS A 257 -8.29 1.45 7.15
CA LYS A 257 -8.81 2.55 6.33
C LYS A 257 -8.21 3.89 6.71
N ILE A 258 -7.89 4.68 5.69
CA ILE A 258 -7.51 6.09 5.75
C ILE A 258 -8.50 6.88 4.87
N THR A 259 -9.12 7.92 5.42
CA THR A 259 -10.03 8.84 4.70
C THR A 259 -10.09 10.19 5.41
N GLY A 260 -10.50 11.27 4.75
CA GLY A 260 -10.52 12.55 5.44
C GLY A 260 -11.15 13.76 4.76
N ASN A 261 -11.00 14.89 5.46
CA ASN A 261 -11.26 16.28 5.07
C ASN A 261 -9.97 17.11 5.10
N ASP A 262 -10.05 18.36 4.63
CA ASP A 262 -8.95 19.31 4.51
C ASP A 262 -8.56 20.03 5.82
N ILE A 263 -8.95 19.49 6.97
CA ILE A 263 -8.64 20.07 8.31
C ILE A 263 -7.38 19.45 8.95
N GLY A 264 -6.68 18.56 8.24
CA GLY A 264 -5.48 17.88 8.73
C GLY A 264 -4.84 16.99 7.67
N ALA A 265 -3.80 16.26 8.05
CA ALA A 265 -3.12 15.28 7.20
C ALA A 265 -2.68 14.03 7.97
N PHE A 266 -2.32 13.00 7.21
CA PHE A 266 -1.68 11.78 7.71
C PHE A 266 -0.16 11.91 7.53
N ASP A 267 0.58 12.19 8.61
CA ASP A 267 2.04 12.39 8.61
C ASP A 267 2.78 11.25 9.31
N LYS A 268 3.77 10.67 8.61
CA LYS A 268 4.66 9.60 9.10
C LYS A 268 3.91 8.39 9.65
N PHE A 269 3.19 7.72 8.77
CA PHE A 269 2.54 6.45 9.05
C PHE A 269 3.45 5.28 8.69
N ARG A 270 3.55 4.31 9.60
CA ARG A 270 4.10 2.98 9.35
C ARG A 270 3.10 1.93 9.81
N ILE A 271 2.77 1.00 8.93
CA ILE A 271 1.83 -0.08 9.19
C ILE A 271 2.46 -1.38 8.71
N THR A 272 2.69 -2.33 9.61
CA THR A 272 3.39 -3.59 9.30
C THR A 272 2.65 -4.81 9.81
N GLY A 273 2.72 -5.93 9.07
CA GLY A 273 2.23 -7.22 9.54
C GLY A 273 0.70 -7.27 9.61
N ILE A 274 0.08 -7.35 8.44
CA ILE A 274 -1.38 -7.48 8.29
C ILE A 274 -1.72 -8.90 7.85
N TYR A 275 -2.52 -9.62 8.63
CA TYR A 275 -2.84 -11.04 8.47
C TYR A 275 -4.35 -11.30 8.52
N GLY A 276 -4.75 -12.50 8.10
CA GLY A 276 -6.13 -12.96 8.15
C GLY A 276 -6.91 -12.66 6.86
N ASN A 277 -8.21 -12.42 6.96
CA ASN A 277 -9.11 -12.24 5.83
C ASN A 277 -9.95 -10.97 5.98
N THR A 278 -10.18 -10.28 4.87
CA THR A 278 -11.07 -9.12 4.79
C THR A 278 -12.22 -9.37 3.82
N LYS A 279 -13.34 -8.68 4.01
CA LYS A 279 -14.53 -8.77 3.15
C LYS A 279 -14.44 -7.89 1.92
N HIS A 280 -13.50 -6.95 1.89
CA HIS A 280 -13.10 -6.17 0.73
C HIS A 280 -11.55 -6.12 0.64
N ALA A 281 -10.99 -5.03 0.11
CA ALA A 281 -9.55 -4.77 0.08
C ALA A 281 -8.94 -4.79 1.49
N VAL A 282 -7.66 -5.16 1.59
CA VAL A 282 -6.97 -5.26 2.88
C VAL A 282 -6.68 -3.87 3.45
N PHE A 283 -6.11 -3.01 2.61
CA PHE A 283 -5.72 -1.65 2.98
C PHE A 283 -6.39 -0.63 2.05
N ARG A 284 -6.90 0.45 2.62
CA ARG A 284 -7.65 1.46 1.87
C ARG A 284 -7.21 2.88 2.18
N ILE A 285 -7.00 3.66 1.12
CA ILE A 285 -7.05 5.12 1.15
C ILE A 285 -8.25 5.49 0.28
N TRP A 286 -9.35 5.86 0.92
CA TRP A 286 -10.64 5.86 0.24
C TRP A 286 -11.37 7.17 0.39
N GLY A 287 -12.10 7.54 -0.65
CA GLY A 287 -13.17 8.51 -0.54
C GLY A 287 -14.38 7.90 0.17
N ASP A 288 -14.88 8.59 1.19
CA ASP A 288 -16.13 8.25 1.88
C ASP A 288 -17.16 9.37 1.74
N THR A 289 -18.41 9.04 2.01
CA THR A 289 -19.55 9.93 1.92
C THR A 289 -19.38 11.10 2.90
N ASN A 290 -19.65 12.32 2.44
CA ASN A 290 -19.55 13.58 3.20
C ASN A 290 -18.12 14.05 3.51
N LEU A 291 -17.11 13.35 3.03
CA LEU A 291 -15.72 13.75 3.14
C LEU A 291 -15.25 14.36 1.81
N LEU A 292 -14.26 15.26 1.88
CA LEU A 292 -13.88 16.13 0.77
C LEU A 292 -12.49 15.86 0.22
N SER A 293 -11.51 15.52 1.07
CA SER A 293 -10.13 15.31 0.61
C SER A 293 -9.25 14.58 1.61
N THR A 294 -8.29 13.80 1.10
CA THR A 294 -7.30 13.09 1.93
C THR A 294 -5.89 13.51 1.57
N ASN A 295 -5.14 14.06 2.53
CA ASN A 295 -3.74 14.43 2.37
C ASN A 295 -2.82 13.51 3.17
N VAL A 296 -1.90 12.82 2.50
CA VAL A 296 -0.92 11.90 3.12
C VAL A 296 0.49 12.41 2.84
N ARG A 297 1.25 12.73 3.90
CA ARG A 297 2.63 13.25 3.77
C ARG A 297 3.68 12.14 3.74
N GLY A 298 3.44 11.05 4.46
CA GLY A 298 4.32 9.89 4.43
C GLY A 298 3.63 8.64 4.94
N LEU A 299 3.64 7.59 4.12
CA LEU A 299 3.05 6.29 4.41
C LEU A 299 4.00 5.16 4.03
N THR A 300 4.23 4.24 4.96
CA THR A 300 4.86 2.93 4.69
C THR A 300 3.90 1.83 5.13
N VAL A 301 3.56 0.92 4.22
CA VAL A 301 2.81 -0.30 4.52
C VAL A 301 3.65 -1.49 4.12
N GLU A 302 3.89 -2.41 5.05
CA GLU A 302 4.78 -3.55 4.82
C GLU A 302 4.26 -4.86 5.41
N ASP A 303 4.75 -5.98 4.88
CA ASP A 303 4.43 -7.34 5.33
C ASP A 303 2.91 -7.60 5.32
N ILE A 304 2.31 -7.46 4.14
CA ILE A 304 0.89 -7.74 3.92
C ILE A 304 0.72 -9.21 3.54
N HIS A 305 0.14 -9.98 4.45
CA HIS A 305 -0.21 -11.39 4.27
C HIS A 305 -1.72 -11.64 4.22
N ALA A 306 -2.53 -10.64 4.58
CA ALA A 306 -3.97 -10.77 4.59
C ALA A 306 -4.57 -10.94 3.19
N ILE A 307 -5.72 -11.61 3.17
CA ILE A 307 -6.43 -12.00 1.95
C ILE A 307 -7.62 -11.06 1.74
N PRO A 308 -7.67 -10.28 0.64
CA PRO A 308 -8.86 -9.52 0.29
C PRO A 308 -9.96 -10.47 -0.18
N ALA A 309 -11.21 -10.02 -0.15
CA ALA A 309 -12.29 -10.78 -0.77
C ALA A 309 -12.12 -10.85 -2.29
N ASP A 310 -12.75 -11.87 -2.89
CA ASP A 310 -12.81 -12.04 -4.34
C ASP A 310 -13.32 -10.76 -5.02
N GLY A 311 -12.62 -10.31 -6.06
CA GLY A 311 -12.95 -9.09 -6.80
C GLY A 311 -12.49 -7.78 -6.13
N TYR A 312 -11.62 -7.85 -5.11
CA TYR A 312 -10.99 -6.67 -4.52
C TYR A 312 -9.46 -6.70 -4.63
N PRO A 313 -8.81 -5.53 -4.75
CA PRO A 313 -7.36 -5.43 -4.71
C PRO A 313 -6.83 -5.64 -3.29
N VAL A 314 -5.52 -5.85 -3.12
CA VAL A 314 -4.90 -5.88 -1.79
C VAL A 314 -4.89 -4.47 -1.20
N VAL A 315 -4.44 -3.50 -2.01
CA VAL A 315 -4.41 -2.08 -1.67
C VAL A 315 -5.32 -1.31 -2.63
N ASP A 316 -6.22 -0.52 -2.08
CA ASP A 316 -7.13 0.33 -2.84
C ASP A 316 -6.92 1.82 -2.53
N ILE A 317 -6.56 2.60 -3.55
CA ILE A 317 -6.42 4.05 -3.47
C ILE A 317 -7.41 4.67 -4.45
N ASP A 318 -8.51 5.24 -3.95
CA ASP A 318 -9.62 5.69 -4.78
C ASP A 318 -10.39 6.81 -4.08
N ASP A 319 -10.44 8.01 -4.65
CA ASP A 319 -11.11 9.19 -4.07
C ASP A 319 -12.64 9.16 -4.19
N ARG A 320 -13.19 7.95 -4.31
CA ARG A 320 -14.58 7.61 -4.60
C ARG A 320 -15.56 8.61 -3.98
N ASN A 321 -16.35 9.26 -4.83
CA ASN A 321 -17.43 10.16 -4.44
C ASN A 321 -17.02 11.45 -3.68
N PHE A 322 -15.74 11.83 -3.64
CA PHE A 322 -15.38 13.17 -3.16
C PHE A 322 -15.96 14.25 -4.08
N ALA A 323 -16.63 15.24 -3.49
CA ALA A 323 -17.38 16.25 -4.20
C ALA A 323 -16.50 17.46 -4.53
N SER A 324 -15.93 17.47 -5.74
CA SER A 324 -15.20 18.59 -6.37
C SER A 324 -13.90 19.03 -5.67
N GLY A 325 -12.91 19.45 -6.46
CA GLY A 325 -11.56 19.80 -6.01
C GLY A 325 -10.52 19.53 -7.10
N LYS A 326 -9.25 19.91 -6.89
CA LYS A 326 -8.17 19.61 -7.85
C LYS A 326 -7.74 18.14 -7.80
N PHE A 327 -7.61 17.59 -6.59
CA PHE A 327 -7.41 16.17 -6.32
C PHE A 327 -8.17 15.82 -5.04
N GLY A 328 -8.92 14.72 -5.04
CA GLY A 328 -9.58 14.21 -3.85
C GLY A 328 -8.61 13.47 -2.92
N ILE A 329 -7.57 12.83 -3.46
CA ILE A 329 -6.49 12.23 -2.69
C ILE A 329 -5.16 12.80 -3.17
N GLU A 330 -4.35 13.32 -2.25
CA GLU A 330 -2.96 13.74 -2.51
C GLU A 330 -1.99 13.03 -1.54
N ILE A 331 -1.01 12.34 -2.11
CA ILE A 331 -0.02 11.56 -1.38
C ILE A 331 1.38 12.05 -1.77
N GLN A 332 2.14 12.59 -0.83
CA GLN A 332 3.53 13.01 -1.04
C GLN A 332 4.47 11.82 -1.19
N SER A 333 4.33 10.82 -0.31
CA SER A 333 5.09 9.57 -0.42
C SER A 333 4.30 8.39 0.13
N ALA A 334 4.24 7.31 -0.65
CA ALA A 334 3.75 6.01 -0.21
C ALA A 334 4.74 4.92 -0.60
N THR A 335 5.05 4.06 0.36
CA THR A 335 5.89 2.88 0.17
C THR A 335 5.13 1.62 0.54
N PHE A 336 5.11 0.64 -0.36
CA PHE A 336 4.55 -0.68 -0.12
C PHE A 336 5.65 -1.73 -0.24
N ARG A 337 5.89 -2.50 0.82
CA ARG A 337 6.94 -3.55 0.82
C ARG A 337 6.38 -4.92 1.19
N ASN A 338 6.98 -5.96 0.64
CA ASN A 338 6.71 -7.35 1.05
C ASN A 338 5.21 -7.68 1.04
N ILE A 339 4.55 -7.45 -0.11
CA ILE A 339 3.17 -7.89 -0.29
C ILE A 339 3.22 -9.34 -0.72
N TYR A 340 2.77 -10.26 0.12
CA TYR A 340 2.86 -11.70 -0.15
C TYR A 340 1.64 -12.27 -0.85
N ASN A 341 0.49 -11.64 -0.63
CA ASN A 341 -0.76 -12.12 -1.15
C ASN A 341 -1.09 -11.52 -2.52
N SER A 342 -1.76 -12.31 -3.36
CA SER A 342 -2.09 -12.00 -4.73
C SER A 342 -3.58 -12.15 -4.99
N SER A 343 -4.21 -11.13 -5.57
CA SER A 343 -5.48 -11.31 -6.25
C SER A 343 -5.22 -11.79 -7.68
N ASP A 344 -5.86 -12.88 -8.08
CA ASP A 344 -5.82 -13.38 -9.46
C ASP A 344 -6.86 -12.68 -10.37
N ASN A 345 -7.77 -11.89 -9.78
CA ASN A 345 -8.84 -11.21 -10.53
C ASN A 345 -8.68 -9.68 -10.50
N GLU A 346 -7.86 -9.14 -9.60
CA GLU A 346 -7.67 -7.70 -9.41
C GLU A 346 -6.20 -7.32 -9.25
N GLN A 347 -5.91 -6.06 -9.51
CA GLN A 347 -4.57 -5.48 -9.33
C GLN A 347 -4.15 -5.57 -7.85
N THR A 348 -2.86 -5.81 -7.59
CA THR A 348 -2.34 -5.82 -6.21
C THR A 348 -2.53 -4.45 -5.57
N ILE A 349 -2.09 -3.39 -6.27
CA ILE A 349 -2.35 -2.00 -5.91
C ILE A 349 -3.20 -1.37 -7.00
N ARG A 350 -4.45 -1.02 -6.66
CA ARG A 350 -5.35 -0.31 -7.55
C ARG A 350 -5.34 1.17 -7.19
N VAL A 351 -4.99 2.01 -8.16
CA VAL A 351 -5.15 3.47 -8.06
C VAL A 351 -6.24 3.90 -9.03
N SER A 352 -7.26 4.56 -8.52
CA SER A 352 -8.44 5.01 -9.26
C SER A 352 -8.83 6.41 -8.80
N SER A 353 -9.76 7.04 -9.50
CA SER A 353 -10.35 8.30 -9.06
C SER A 353 -11.69 8.59 -9.74
N THR A 354 -12.48 9.46 -9.11
CA THR A 354 -13.65 10.19 -9.59
C THR A 354 -13.25 11.63 -9.95
N VAL A 355 -12.58 12.36 -9.05
CA VAL A 355 -12.18 13.77 -9.26
C VAL A 355 -10.71 13.86 -9.68
N GLY A 356 -9.84 13.19 -8.94
CA GLY A 356 -8.42 13.04 -9.26
C GLY A 356 -7.62 12.56 -8.06
N THR A 357 -6.64 11.70 -8.31
CA THR A 357 -5.69 11.24 -7.30
C THR A 357 -4.28 11.62 -7.72
N LYS A 358 -3.54 12.29 -6.85
CA LYS A 358 -2.13 12.63 -7.09
C LYS A 358 -1.22 11.91 -6.11
N ILE A 359 -0.22 11.22 -6.64
CA ILE A 359 0.85 10.58 -5.85
C ILE A 359 2.19 11.10 -6.34
N HIS A 360 2.92 11.84 -5.50
CA HIS A 360 4.22 12.38 -5.90
C HIS A 360 5.27 11.27 -5.96
N ASN A 361 5.32 10.39 -4.95
CA ASN A 361 6.24 9.25 -4.94
C ASN A 361 5.50 7.98 -4.50
N LEU A 362 5.46 6.98 -5.40
CA LEU A 362 4.97 5.64 -5.12
C LEU A 362 6.13 4.64 -5.27
N HIS A 363 6.51 4.00 -4.17
CA HIS A 363 7.56 2.99 -4.14
C HIS A 363 6.98 1.63 -3.78
N ILE A 364 7.24 0.62 -4.61
CA ILE A 364 6.78 -0.76 -4.42
C ILE A 364 8.01 -1.66 -4.44
N GLU A 365 8.27 -2.35 -3.35
CA GLU A 365 9.44 -3.22 -3.19
C GLU A 365 9.03 -4.64 -2.82
N ASN A 366 9.64 -5.63 -3.46
CA ASN A 366 9.34 -7.04 -3.25
C ASN A 366 7.81 -7.36 -3.36
N PRO A 367 7.20 -7.09 -4.53
CA PRO A 367 5.79 -7.39 -4.79
C PRO A 367 5.48 -8.90 -4.80
N PRO A 368 4.19 -9.31 -4.85
CA PRO A 368 3.82 -10.71 -4.69
C PRO A 368 4.36 -11.61 -5.80
N ARG A 369 4.59 -12.88 -5.45
CA ARG A 369 5.13 -13.90 -6.38
C ARG A 369 4.15 -14.32 -7.46
N LYS A 370 2.86 -14.05 -7.29
CA LYS A 370 1.82 -14.28 -8.28
C LYS A 370 0.99 -13.01 -8.38
N ALA A 371 0.51 -12.63 -9.56
CA ALA A 371 -0.42 -11.51 -9.70
C ALA A 371 -1.04 -11.49 -11.11
N ILE A 372 -2.17 -10.81 -11.25
CA ILE A 372 -2.51 -10.20 -12.55
C ILE A 372 -1.68 -8.95 -12.79
N CYS A 373 -1.67 -7.99 -11.87
CA CYS A 373 -1.00 -6.72 -12.07
C CYS A 373 -0.43 -6.20 -10.76
N ILE A 374 0.80 -5.68 -10.75
CA ILE A 374 1.37 -5.13 -9.52
C ILE A 374 0.74 -3.78 -9.17
N VAL A 375 0.72 -2.84 -10.11
CA VAL A 375 0.09 -1.53 -9.91
C VAL A 375 -0.68 -1.12 -11.16
N GLY A 376 -1.95 -0.75 -10.97
CA GLY A 376 -2.74 -0.17 -12.04
C GLY A 376 -3.23 1.23 -11.72
N VAL A 377 -3.07 2.12 -12.69
CA VAL A 377 -3.61 3.48 -12.71
C VAL A 377 -4.82 3.47 -13.62
N ASN A 378 -6.02 3.63 -13.06
CA ASN A 378 -7.26 3.26 -13.73
C ASN A 378 -8.11 4.46 -14.19
N HIS A 379 -7.63 5.68 -14.01
CA HIS A 379 -8.39 6.87 -14.39
C HIS A 379 -7.48 7.96 -14.99
N LYS A 380 -8.01 8.72 -15.96
CA LYS A 380 -7.26 9.75 -16.70
C LYS A 380 -6.81 10.92 -15.83
N SER A 381 -7.57 11.22 -14.77
CA SER A 381 -7.26 12.29 -13.81
C SER A 381 -6.27 11.86 -12.73
N THR A 382 -5.85 10.59 -12.71
CA THR A 382 -4.82 10.12 -11.78
C THR A 382 -3.44 10.50 -12.30
N VAL A 383 -2.63 11.08 -11.41
CA VAL A 383 -1.26 11.51 -11.69
C VAL A 383 -0.31 10.85 -10.69
N ILE A 384 0.72 10.17 -11.19
CA ILE A 384 1.85 9.70 -10.39
C ILE A 384 3.12 10.38 -10.91
N CYS A 385 3.81 11.16 -10.08
CA CYS A 385 5.04 11.83 -10.52
C CYS A 385 6.19 10.83 -10.63
N ASN A 386 6.43 10.03 -9.60
CA ASN A 386 7.48 9.00 -9.62
C ASN A 386 6.94 7.67 -9.12
N LEU A 387 6.93 6.67 -10.00
CA LEU A 387 6.59 5.28 -9.70
C LEU A 387 7.85 4.42 -9.76
N THR A 388 8.20 3.78 -8.65
CA THR A 388 9.27 2.77 -8.61
C THR A 388 8.72 1.40 -8.21
N VAL A 389 9.05 0.37 -8.99
CA VAL A 389 8.79 -1.04 -8.65
C VAL A 389 10.10 -1.82 -8.70
N CYS A 390 10.54 -2.41 -7.59
CA CYS A 390 11.84 -3.08 -7.54
C CYS A 390 11.87 -4.39 -6.76
N ASN A 391 12.98 -5.12 -6.93
CA ASN A 391 13.30 -6.35 -6.20
C ASN A 391 12.20 -7.42 -6.31
N GLY A 392 11.56 -7.53 -7.48
CA GLY A 392 10.41 -8.40 -7.70
C GLY A 392 10.73 -9.67 -8.47
N CYS A 393 9.97 -10.73 -8.18
CA CYS A 393 9.96 -11.98 -8.93
C CYS A 393 8.54 -12.50 -8.98
N THR A 394 7.83 -12.24 -10.09
CA THR A 394 6.39 -12.47 -10.19
C THR A 394 6.05 -13.37 -11.37
N ASP A 395 5.31 -14.44 -11.08
CA ASP A 395 4.61 -15.31 -12.01
C ASP A 395 3.23 -14.69 -12.32
N PHE A 396 3.12 -14.02 -13.47
CA PHE A 396 1.89 -13.37 -13.90
C PHE A 396 0.91 -14.38 -14.48
N ILE A 397 -0.39 -14.23 -14.16
CA ILE A 397 -1.44 -15.09 -14.71
C ILE A 397 -1.63 -14.87 -16.22
N ASP A 398 -2.25 -15.80 -16.91
CA ASP A 398 -2.64 -15.63 -18.32
C ASP A 398 -3.82 -14.66 -18.46
N ASN A 399 -3.51 -13.38 -18.65
CA ASN A 399 -4.50 -12.33 -18.86
C ASN A 399 -3.91 -11.17 -19.68
N SER A 400 -4.72 -10.54 -20.54
CA SER A 400 -4.27 -9.40 -21.34
C SER A 400 -3.81 -8.20 -20.51
N ASN A 401 -4.31 -8.06 -19.28
CA ASN A 401 -3.93 -6.99 -18.36
C ASN A 401 -2.72 -7.36 -17.49
N SER A 402 -2.15 -8.56 -17.68
CA SER A 402 -1.05 -9.01 -16.85
C SER A 402 0.17 -8.09 -16.98
N SER A 403 0.60 -7.44 -15.90
CA SER A 403 1.69 -6.47 -15.97
C SER A 403 2.32 -6.03 -14.66
N ILE A 404 3.54 -5.48 -14.71
CA ILE A 404 4.08 -4.74 -13.56
C ILE A 404 3.31 -3.42 -13.41
N VAL A 405 3.21 -2.67 -14.51
CA VAL A 405 2.48 -1.39 -14.54
C VAL A 405 1.40 -1.42 -15.61
N LEU A 406 0.16 -1.15 -15.20
CA LEU A 406 -0.94 -0.85 -16.11
C LEU A 406 -1.32 0.64 -15.96
N ASN A 407 -1.35 1.40 -17.05
CA ASN A 407 -1.60 2.84 -16.98
C ASN A 407 -2.73 3.30 -17.90
N ARG A 408 -3.65 4.08 -17.34
CA ARG A 408 -4.72 4.84 -18.02
C ARG A 408 -4.70 6.33 -17.67
N GLY A 409 -3.76 6.77 -16.84
CA GLY A 409 -3.60 8.15 -16.38
C GLY A 409 -2.27 8.76 -16.82
N THR A 410 -1.73 9.65 -16.00
CA THR A 410 -0.41 10.24 -16.21
C THR A 410 0.58 9.66 -15.21
N ILE A 411 1.70 9.13 -15.70
CA ILE A 411 2.86 8.77 -14.86
C ILE A 411 4.08 9.52 -15.38
N GLU A 412 4.59 10.53 -14.68
CA GLU A 412 5.70 11.33 -15.21
C GLU A 412 6.97 10.46 -15.35
N ARG A 413 7.27 9.63 -14.34
CA ARG A 413 8.41 8.71 -14.38
C ARG A 413 8.08 7.32 -13.85
N ILE A 414 8.49 6.29 -14.59
CA ILE A 414 8.48 4.88 -14.18
C ILE A 414 9.92 4.39 -13.99
N VAL A 415 10.19 3.71 -12.88
CA VAL A 415 11.42 2.96 -12.65
C VAL A 415 11.06 1.53 -12.30
N ILE A 416 11.54 0.58 -13.10
CA ILE A 416 11.46 -0.85 -12.81
C ILE A 416 12.89 -1.35 -12.67
N ASP A 417 13.26 -1.80 -11.48
CA ASP A 417 14.66 -2.15 -11.17
C ASP A 417 14.78 -3.53 -10.53
N ASN A 418 15.76 -4.32 -10.97
CA ASN A 418 16.05 -5.66 -10.45
C ASN A 418 14.77 -6.52 -10.36
N TYR A 419 14.18 -6.83 -11.52
CA TYR A 419 12.86 -7.46 -11.59
C TYR A 419 12.83 -8.66 -12.55
N LYS A 420 12.33 -9.80 -12.06
CA LYS A 420 12.02 -10.98 -12.88
C LYS A 420 10.51 -11.09 -13.10
N ALA A 421 10.07 -10.83 -14.32
CA ALA A 421 8.67 -10.97 -14.73
C ALA A 421 8.50 -12.21 -15.60
N LYS A 422 7.60 -13.10 -15.20
CA LYS A 422 7.33 -14.34 -15.93
C LYS A 422 5.87 -14.39 -16.33
N PHE A 423 5.62 -14.40 -17.63
CA PHE A 423 4.29 -14.53 -18.19
C PHE A 423 4.06 -15.98 -18.62
N GLN A 424 2.83 -16.47 -18.48
CA GLN A 424 2.49 -17.86 -18.80
C GLN A 424 2.66 -18.20 -20.29
N ASN A 425 2.52 -17.22 -21.18
CA ASN A 425 2.67 -17.38 -22.63
C ASN A 425 3.09 -16.05 -23.29
N SER A 426 3.16 -16.03 -24.62
CA SER A 426 3.53 -14.87 -25.44
C SER A 426 2.34 -14.12 -26.05
N ASN A 427 1.11 -14.57 -25.76
CA ASN A 427 -0.12 -13.95 -26.26
C ASN A 427 -0.62 -12.86 -25.31
N ASN A 428 -0.26 -12.96 -24.03
CA ASN A 428 -0.69 -12.08 -22.95
C ASN A 428 0.50 -11.66 -22.08
N GLY A 429 0.36 -10.53 -21.39
CA GLY A 429 1.35 -10.05 -20.43
C GLY A 429 2.32 -9.00 -20.97
N CYS A 430 2.63 -7.98 -20.17
CA CYS A 430 3.59 -6.93 -20.50
C CYS A 430 4.35 -6.44 -19.28
N ILE A 431 5.58 -5.91 -19.42
CA ILE A 431 6.24 -5.23 -18.28
C ILE A 431 5.48 -3.95 -17.92
N ALA A 432 5.25 -3.09 -18.90
CA ALA A 432 4.46 -1.86 -18.77
C ALA A 432 3.43 -1.77 -19.91
N ARG A 433 2.16 -1.66 -19.53
CA ARG A 433 1.00 -1.65 -20.42
C ARG A 433 0.27 -0.30 -20.34
N MET A 434 0.40 0.49 -21.40
CA MET A 434 -0.21 1.81 -21.53
C MET A 434 -1.52 1.66 -22.33
N ILE A 435 -2.65 2.15 -21.80
CA ILE A 435 -3.98 1.94 -22.42
C ILE A 435 -4.74 3.24 -22.51
N GLY A 436 -5.26 3.55 -23.71
CA GLY A 436 -6.03 4.76 -23.94
C GLY A 436 -5.15 6.00 -24.09
N ASP A 437 -5.75 7.18 -23.92
CA ASP A 437 -5.07 8.49 -23.93
C ASP A 437 -4.32 8.75 -22.62
N CYS A 438 -3.42 7.82 -22.28
CA CYS A 438 -2.54 7.91 -21.12
C CYS A 438 -1.23 8.63 -21.48
N ARG A 439 -0.49 9.07 -20.45
CA ARG A 439 0.80 9.76 -20.59
C ARG A 439 1.88 9.14 -19.71
N VAL A 440 3.07 9.01 -20.28
CA VAL A 440 4.32 8.69 -19.58
C VAL A 440 5.45 9.50 -20.21
N ASP A 441 6.20 10.25 -19.41
CA ASP A 441 7.30 11.07 -19.95
C ASP A 441 8.62 10.28 -20.02
N GLU A 442 8.94 9.57 -18.94
CA GLU A 442 10.16 8.76 -18.81
C GLU A 442 9.89 7.39 -18.19
N ALA A 443 10.57 6.36 -18.69
CA ALA A 443 10.62 5.05 -18.11
C ALA A 443 12.06 4.51 -18.11
N ILE A 444 12.46 3.85 -17.02
CA ILE A 444 13.76 3.19 -16.87
C ILE A 444 13.51 1.76 -16.44
N PHE A 445 13.92 0.79 -17.27
CA PHE A 445 13.90 -0.63 -16.94
C PHE A 445 15.34 -1.10 -16.77
N SER A 446 15.74 -1.39 -15.53
CA SER A 446 17.10 -1.74 -15.15
C SER A 446 17.15 -3.13 -14.53
N GLY A 447 18.03 -4.01 -15.02
CA GLY A 447 18.16 -5.36 -14.47
C GLY A 447 16.88 -6.18 -14.55
N VAL A 448 16.14 -6.06 -15.67
CA VAL A 448 14.86 -6.73 -15.88
C VAL A 448 15.06 -8.01 -16.69
N LEU A 449 14.50 -9.12 -16.19
CA LEU A 449 14.34 -10.37 -16.93
C LEU A 449 12.86 -10.58 -17.27
N GLN A 450 12.52 -10.52 -18.55
CA GLN A 450 11.20 -10.87 -19.08
C GLN A 450 11.22 -12.29 -19.64
N GLU A 451 10.43 -13.19 -19.04
CA GLU A 451 10.14 -14.53 -19.56
C GLU A 451 8.73 -14.54 -20.18
N ASN A 452 8.65 -14.88 -21.47
CA ASN A 452 7.49 -14.75 -22.36
C ASN A 452 6.88 -13.33 -22.38
N GLY A 453 5.56 -13.23 -22.51
CA GLY A 453 4.85 -11.96 -22.61
C GLY A 453 4.76 -11.44 -24.04
N VAL A 454 3.79 -10.58 -24.29
CA VAL A 454 3.64 -9.87 -25.58
C VAL A 454 4.81 -8.92 -25.79
N SER A 455 5.16 -8.15 -24.76
CA SER A 455 6.08 -7.02 -24.89
C SER A 455 6.53 -6.46 -23.54
N GLY A 456 7.75 -5.96 -23.45
CA GLY A 456 8.19 -5.14 -22.31
C GLY A 456 7.35 -3.87 -22.23
N TRP A 457 7.49 -3.00 -23.20
CA TRP A 457 6.67 -1.80 -23.34
C TRP A 457 5.58 -1.98 -24.39
N ILE A 458 4.34 -1.58 -24.08
CA ILE A 458 3.27 -1.46 -25.09
C ILE A 458 2.35 -0.27 -24.88
N ASN A 459 1.97 0.36 -25.99
CA ASN A 459 0.84 1.27 -26.10
C ASN A 459 -0.33 0.60 -26.80
N VAL A 460 -1.46 0.48 -26.13
CA VAL A 460 -2.65 -0.22 -26.61
C VAL A 460 -3.81 0.75 -26.75
N ASN A 461 -4.37 0.85 -27.97
CA ASN A 461 -5.57 1.62 -28.33
C ASN A 461 -5.48 3.12 -27.99
N SER A 462 -5.64 3.97 -29.02
CA SER A 462 -5.34 5.43 -29.03
C SER A 462 -3.88 5.77 -28.76
N GLY A 463 -3.35 6.73 -29.51
CA GLY A 463 -1.98 7.20 -29.33
C GLY A 463 -1.81 7.83 -27.95
N MET A 464 -0.67 7.62 -27.31
CA MET A 464 -0.29 8.47 -26.18
C MET A 464 -0.30 9.93 -26.60
N SER A 465 -0.79 10.80 -25.70
CA SER A 465 -0.83 12.25 -25.92
C SER A 465 0.56 12.86 -26.17
N THR A 466 1.63 12.24 -25.67
CA THR A 466 3.02 12.70 -25.82
C THR A 466 3.97 11.57 -26.16
N ALA A 467 5.14 11.91 -26.71
CA ALA A 467 6.22 10.95 -26.89
C ALA A 467 6.81 10.54 -25.53
N SER A 468 7.14 9.25 -25.37
CA SER A 468 7.78 8.72 -24.17
C SER A 468 9.26 8.45 -24.39
N ASN A 469 10.07 8.58 -23.34
CA ASN A 469 11.44 8.11 -23.32
C ASN A 469 11.52 6.80 -22.52
N LEU A 470 12.09 5.75 -23.09
CA LEU A 470 12.34 4.49 -22.43
C LEU A 470 13.84 4.17 -22.47
N ASN A 471 14.43 3.98 -21.30
CA ASN A 471 15.79 3.52 -21.14
C ASN A 471 15.77 2.07 -20.63
N VAL A 472 16.27 1.13 -21.42
CA VAL A 472 16.44 -0.28 -21.00
C VAL A 472 17.92 -0.56 -20.75
N ILE A 473 18.24 -1.07 -19.56
CA ILE A 473 19.60 -1.24 -19.05
C ILE A 473 19.69 -2.65 -18.45
N ASN A 474 20.67 -3.46 -18.87
CA ASN A 474 20.81 -4.84 -18.37
C ASN A 474 19.50 -5.66 -18.53
N TYR A 475 18.81 -5.47 -19.65
CA TYR A 475 17.51 -6.08 -19.91
C TYR A 475 17.66 -7.40 -20.66
N THR A 476 17.00 -8.46 -20.20
CA THR A 476 16.96 -9.76 -20.88
C THR A 476 15.52 -10.13 -21.27
N CYS A 477 15.27 -10.35 -22.56
CA CYS A 477 14.00 -10.88 -23.05
C CYS A 477 14.16 -12.35 -23.46
N SER A 478 13.24 -13.23 -23.08
CA SER A 478 13.10 -14.50 -23.81
C SER A 478 12.45 -14.19 -25.16
N GLY A 479 13.14 -14.40 -26.28
CA GLY A 479 12.80 -13.88 -27.62
C GLY A 479 11.39 -14.16 -28.15
N LYS A 480 10.63 -15.03 -27.48
CA LYS A 480 9.19 -15.19 -27.67
C LYS A 480 8.35 -13.93 -27.31
N GLY A 481 8.93 -12.91 -26.69
CA GLY A 481 8.29 -11.62 -26.40
C GLY A 481 9.07 -10.44 -26.98
N ARG A 482 8.41 -9.29 -27.12
CA ARG A 482 9.04 -8.05 -27.58
C ARG A 482 9.69 -7.28 -26.43
N ILE A 483 10.67 -6.44 -26.71
CA ILE A 483 11.15 -5.44 -25.73
C ILE A 483 10.25 -4.21 -25.78
N ALA A 484 9.93 -3.74 -26.98
CA ALA A 484 9.04 -2.59 -27.15
C ALA A 484 8.11 -2.76 -28.34
N GLN A 485 6.87 -2.35 -28.12
CA GLN A 485 5.82 -2.26 -29.12
C GLN A 485 5.12 -0.92 -29.00
N VAL A 486 4.90 -0.23 -30.12
CA VAL A 486 4.11 1.01 -30.13
C VAL A 486 2.99 0.92 -31.17
N LEU A 487 1.79 1.35 -30.75
CA LEU A 487 0.63 1.49 -31.61
C LEU A 487 0.24 2.97 -31.66
N SER A 488 0.36 3.60 -32.83
CA SER A 488 -0.03 5.00 -33.06
C SER A 488 0.53 6.03 -32.05
N SER A 489 1.71 5.75 -31.49
CA SER A 489 2.40 6.57 -30.48
C SER A 489 3.86 6.78 -30.86
N LYS A 490 4.54 7.69 -30.16
CA LYS A 490 5.98 7.94 -30.35
C LYS A 490 6.79 7.47 -29.14
N LEU A 491 7.85 6.70 -29.39
CA LEU A 491 8.77 6.22 -28.35
C LEU A 491 10.23 6.48 -28.72
N TYR A 492 10.97 7.08 -27.80
CA TYR A 492 12.42 7.17 -27.86
C TYR A 492 13.01 6.08 -26.97
N LEU A 493 13.66 5.09 -27.57
CA LEU A 493 14.23 3.93 -26.90
C LEU A 493 15.76 3.99 -26.89
N LYS A 494 16.34 3.99 -25.69
CA LYS A 494 17.78 3.82 -25.48
C LYS A 494 18.06 2.47 -24.85
N ILE A 495 19.02 1.76 -25.41
CA ILE A 495 19.30 0.36 -25.08
C ILE A 495 20.75 0.24 -24.62
N THR A 496 20.96 -0.32 -23.43
CA THR A 496 22.30 -0.56 -22.86
C THR A 496 22.37 -1.99 -22.35
N ASN A 497 23.37 -2.76 -22.81
CA ASN A 497 23.64 -4.13 -22.35
C ASN A 497 22.37 -5.00 -22.32
N THR A 498 21.68 -5.07 -23.45
CA THR A 498 20.42 -5.82 -23.58
C THR A 498 20.63 -7.10 -24.36
N LYS A 499 19.92 -8.17 -23.99
CA LYS A 499 20.05 -9.48 -24.62
C LYS A 499 18.70 -10.11 -24.94
N VAL A 500 18.66 -10.85 -26.05
CA VAL A 500 17.56 -11.76 -26.35
C VAL A 500 18.03 -13.20 -26.20
N ILE A 501 17.36 -13.98 -25.35
CA ILE A 501 17.64 -15.41 -25.14
C ILE A 501 16.55 -16.26 -25.77
N ASN A 502 16.89 -17.44 -26.31
CA ASN A 502 15.92 -18.35 -26.94
C ASN A 502 15.10 -17.70 -28.08
N GLY A 503 15.67 -16.69 -28.73
CA GLY A 503 15.07 -16.04 -29.88
C GLY A 503 15.18 -16.87 -31.14
N ASN A 504 14.31 -16.60 -32.10
CA ASN A 504 14.32 -17.19 -33.42
C ASN A 504 14.12 -16.09 -34.49
N PRO A 505 14.50 -16.32 -35.76
CA PRO A 505 14.40 -15.30 -36.81
C PRO A 505 13.00 -14.73 -37.09
N SER A 506 11.94 -15.41 -36.66
CA SER A 506 10.56 -14.91 -36.79
C SER A 506 10.21 -13.88 -35.71
N ASP A 507 10.94 -13.82 -34.60
CA ASP A 507 10.69 -12.89 -33.50
C ASP A 507 10.98 -11.43 -33.92
N LYS A 508 10.20 -10.49 -33.39
CA LYS A 508 10.30 -9.05 -33.70
C LYS A 508 10.34 -8.24 -32.42
N ILE A 509 11.57 -8.01 -31.95
CA ILE A 509 11.89 -7.44 -30.65
C ILE A 509 11.44 -5.98 -30.53
N PHE A 510 11.49 -5.25 -31.64
CA PHE A 510 10.98 -3.89 -31.77
C PHE A 510 9.90 -3.87 -32.85
N TYR A 511 8.69 -3.48 -32.45
CA TYR A 511 7.53 -3.48 -33.35
C TYR A 511 6.80 -2.15 -33.32
N VAL A 512 6.48 -1.62 -34.51
CA VAL A 512 5.76 -0.35 -34.67
C VAL A 512 4.56 -0.55 -35.60
N LYS A 513 3.39 -0.09 -35.17
CA LYS A 513 2.19 -0.07 -36.02
C LYS A 513 1.55 1.33 -35.99
N GLY A 514 1.60 2.05 -37.12
CA GLY A 514 1.01 3.38 -37.27
C GLY A 514 1.60 4.49 -36.38
N GLY A 515 2.74 4.25 -35.73
CA GLY A 515 3.46 5.20 -34.85
C GLY A 515 4.93 5.32 -35.23
N GLU A 516 5.76 5.79 -34.29
CA GLU A 516 7.19 6.02 -34.50
C GLU A 516 8.01 5.48 -33.32
N MET A 517 9.08 4.74 -33.60
CA MET A 517 10.05 4.35 -32.59
C MET A 517 11.46 4.78 -33.03
N THR A 518 12.08 5.65 -32.25
CA THR A 518 13.49 6.00 -32.43
C THR A 518 14.34 5.14 -31.49
N ILE A 519 15.19 4.27 -32.04
CA ILE A 519 16.03 3.33 -31.29
C ILE A 519 17.52 3.73 -31.33
N SER A 520 18.23 3.42 -30.25
CA SER A 520 19.70 3.56 -30.20
C SER A 520 20.32 2.63 -29.16
N GLY A 521 21.55 2.19 -29.42
CA GLY A 521 22.33 1.33 -28.52
C GLY A 521 22.43 -0.13 -28.98
N ASP A 522 22.53 -1.06 -28.02
CA ASP A 522 23.05 -2.40 -28.29
C ASP A 522 22.14 -3.53 -27.79
N VAL A 523 21.85 -4.48 -28.68
CA VAL A 523 21.11 -5.73 -28.38
C VAL A 523 21.92 -6.93 -28.85
N ASP A 524 22.26 -7.84 -27.95
CA ASP A 524 22.84 -9.15 -28.27
C ASP A 524 21.78 -10.05 -28.93
N CYS A 525 21.81 -10.10 -30.26
CA CYS A 525 20.92 -10.86 -31.14
C CYS A 525 21.57 -11.01 -32.53
N ASP A 526 21.30 -12.09 -33.27
CA ASP A 526 21.90 -12.40 -34.58
C ASP A 526 20.90 -12.46 -35.75
N TYR A 527 19.63 -12.14 -35.51
CA TYR A 527 18.56 -12.10 -36.52
C TYR A 527 17.86 -10.73 -36.56
N ASN A 528 16.98 -10.53 -37.56
CA ASN A 528 16.23 -9.29 -37.73
C ASN A 528 15.32 -9.00 -36.51
N THR A 529 15.64 -7.94 -35.78
CA THR A 529 14.94 -7.54 -34.56
C THR A 529 13.76 -6.58 -34.78
N ILE A 530 13.59 -6.04 -35.98
CA ILE A 530 12.62 -4.96 -36.25
C ILE A 530 11.48 -5.40 -37.18
N ALA A 531 10.29 -4.85 -36.94
CA ALA A 531 9.18 -4.86 -37.89
C ALA A 531 8.32 -3.58 -37.76
N ALA A 532 7.77 -3.15 -38.90
CA ALA A 532 6.91 -1.98 -38.97
C ALA A 532 5.73 -2.24 -39.93
N ASP A 533 4.52 -1.90 -39.49
CA ASP A 533 3.26 -2.09 -40.24
C ASP A 533 2.39 -0.82 -40.23
N ASN A 534 1.42 -0.75 -41.14
CA ASN A 534 0.37 0.30 -41.20
C ASN A 534 0.92 1.74 -41.06
N GLY A 535 1.99 2.07 -41.80
CA GLY A 535 2.62 3.39 -41.73
C GLY A 535 3.49 3.61 -40.49
N GLY A 536 3.81 2.56 -39.73
CA GLY A 536 4.77 2.60 -38.66
C GLY A 536 6.19 2.89 -39.15
N VAL A 537 6.96 3.64 -38.36
CA VAL A 537 8.33 4.05 -38.70
C VAL A 537 9.29 3.69 -37.58
N ILE A 538 10.41 3.04 -37.92
CA ILE A 538 11.54 2.82 -37.01
C ILE A 538 12.73 3.65 -37.48
N ILE A 539 13.28 4.45 -36.57
CA ILE A 539 14.38 5.39 -36.82
C ILE A 539 15.57 4.99 -35.94
N THR A 540 16.78 5.01 -36.48
CA THR A 540 18.01 4.92 -35.68
C THR A 540 18.63 6.29 -35.47
N ARG A 541 19.26 6.50 -34.31
CA ARG A 541 20.09 7.70 -34.09
C ARG A 541 21.47 7.55 -34.77
N PRO A 542 22.12 8.67 -35.16
CA PRO A 542 23.49 8.65 -35.63
C PRO A 542 24.44 7.96 -34.64
N GLY A 543 25.45 7.27 -35.15
CA GLY A 543 26.42 6.52 -34.35
C GLY A 543 26.30 5.00 -34.52
N ILE A 544 27.11 4.27 -33.75
CA ILE A 544 27.15 2.81 -33.75
C ILE A 544 26.03 2.25 -32.89
N ASN A 545 25.20 1.42 -33.50
CA ASN A 545 24.14 0.69 -32.83
C ASN A 545 24.30 -0.80 -33.13
N ASN A 546 24.56 -1.63 -32.13
CA ASN A 546 24.59 -3.08 -32.29
C ASN A 546 23.15 -3.63 -32.40
N ILE A 547 22.48 -3.31 -33.51
CA ILE A 547 21.10 -3.67 -33.80
C ILE A 547 21.07 -4.46 -35.11
N CYS A 548 20.75 -5.76 -35.01
CA CYS A 548 20.54 -6.63 -36.15
C CYS A 548 19.15 -6.38 -36.76
N CYS A 549 19.10 -5.97 -38.03
CA CYS A 549 17.86 -5.55 -38.67
C CYS A 549 17.87 -5.76 -40.19
N ASP A 550 16.71 -5.76 -40.82
CA ASP A 550 16.59 -5.52 -42.27
C ASP A 550 16.60 -4.01 -42.52
N VAL A 551 17.68 -3.50 -43.10
CA VAL A 551 17.86 -2.05 -43.28
C VAL A 551 16.88 -1.44 -44.31
N SER A 552 16.18 -2.24 -45.11
CA SER A 552 15.10 -1.75 -45.96
C SER A 552 13.88 -1.28 -45.16
N LEU A 553 13.72 -1.76 -43.92
CA LEU A 553 12.64 -1.40 -43.00
C LEU A 553 12.96 -0.17 -42.15
N LEU A 554 14.22 0.30 -42.14
CA LEU A 554 14.66 1.44 -41.34
C LEU A 554 14.49 2.78 -42.08
N ASN A 555 14.13 3.81 -41.31
CA ASN A 555 14.26 5.22 -41.69
C ASN A 555 15.39 5.85 -40.86
N ALA A 556 16.63 5.52 -41.19
CA ALA A 556 17.79 5.88 -40.40
C ALA A 556 18.26 7.33 -40.68
N LYS A 557 18.91 7.95 -39.68
CA LYS A 557 19.58 9.25 -39.86
C LYS A 557 21.00 9.08 -40.39
N GLU A 558 21.51 10.10 -41.09
CA GLU A 558 22.89 10.16 -41.57
C GLU A 558 23.88 9.68 -40.49
N SER A 559 24.90 8.91 -40.90
CA SER A 559 25.90 8.32 -40.00
C SER A 559 25.37 7.28 -38.99
N SER A 560 24.18 6.71 -39.21
CA SER A 560 23.74 5.52 -38.47
C SER A 560 24.52 4.29 -38.91
N VAL A 561 25.02 3.50 -37.96
CA VAL A 561 25.66 2.20 -38.20
C VAL A 561 24.86 1.10 -37.51
N VAL A 562 24.51 0.04 -38.25
CA VAL A 562 23.71 -1.12 -37.80
C VAL A 562 24.22 -2.41 -38.47
N ILE A 563 23.68 -3.58 -38.08
CA ILE A 563 24.00 -4.87 -38.70
C ILE A 563 22.84 -5.27 -39.63
N ASN A 564 23.07 -5.23 -40.95
CA ASN A 564 22.08 -5.71 -41.92
C ASN A 564 22.02 -7.24 -41.89
N THR A 565 20.80 -7.77 -41.82
CA THR A 565 20.49 -9.20 -41.83
C THR A 565 19.84 -9.65 -43.14
N ASN A 566 19.46 -8.72 -44.02
CA ASN A 566 18.81 -9.05 -45.27
C ASN A 566 19.84 -9.34 -46.38
N LYS A 567 20.04 -10.64 -46.65
CA LYS A 567 20.94 -11.15 -47.70
C LYS A 567 20.51 -10.83 -49.14
N SER A 568 19.24 -10.46 -49.37
CA SER A 568 18.76 -10.14 -50.72
C SER A 568 19.06 -8.71 -51.13
N LEU A 569 19.48 -7.84 -50.19
CA LEU A 569 19.88 -6.48 -50.52
C LEU A 569 21.28 -6.48 -51.16
N PRO A 570 21.57 -5.58 -52.13
CA PRO A 570 22.87 -5.52 -52.78
C PRO A 570 24.05 -5.22 -51.85
N CYS A 571 23.81 -4.58 -50.70
CA CYS A 571 24.84 -4.37 -49.67
C CYS A 571 25.21 -5.65 -48.88
N GLY A 572 24.46 -6.75 -49.03
CA GLY A 572 24.69 -8.01 -48.33
C GLY A 572 24.50 -7.94 -46.82
N VAL A 573 24.82 -9.05 -46.13
CA VAL A 573 24.74 -9.15 -44.66
C VAL A 573 25.99 -8.55 -44.01
N GLY A 574 25.85 -7.96 -42.83
CA GLY A 574 26.96 -7.46 -42.01
C GLY A 574 26.80 -6.01 -41.57
N LEU A 575 27.87 -5.45 -41.00
CA LEU A 575 27.88 -4.08 -40.49
C LEU A 575 27.79 -3.08 -41.65
N VAL A 576 26.79 -2.20 -41.62
CA VAL A 576 26.53 -1.20 -42.65
C VAL A 576 26.42 0.20 -42.04
N VAL A 577 26.84 1.22 -42.78
CA VAL A 577 26.69 2.65 -42.43
C VAL A 577 25.79 3.35 -43.44
N LEU A 578 24.91 4.23 -42.98
CA LEU A 578 24.15 5.12 -43.85
C LEU A 578 24.96 6.37 -44.17
N SER A 579 25.17 6.64 -45.46
CA SER A 579 25.69 7.92 -45.95
C SER A 579 24.86 8.43 -47.13
N GLY A 580 24.33 9.64 -47.00
CA GLY A 580 23.26 10.14 -47.85
C GLY A 580 22.03 9.22 -47.81
N SER A 581 21.62 8.74 -48.97
CA SER A 581 20.56 7.74 -49.14
C SER A 581 21.11 6.32 -49.35
N THR A 582 22.39 6.06 -49.03
CA THR A 582 23.05 4.79 -49.34
C THR A 582 23.53 4.06 -48.11
N TRP A 583 23.09 2.82 -47.94
CA TRP A 583 23.68 1.87 -46.99
C TRP A 583 24.92 1.24 -47.59
N LYS A 584 26.08 1.41 -46.96
CA LYS A 584 27.36 0.83 -47.38
C LYS A 584 27.84 -0.22 -46.40
N ASN A 585 28.15 -1.42 -46.88
CA ASN A 585 28.78 -2.48 -46.12
C ASN A 585 30.23 -2.12 -45.78
N LEU A 586 30.57 -2.16 -44.50
CA LEU A 586 31.89 -1.74 -44.02
C LEU A 586 33.00 -2.76 -44.31
N ALA A 587 32.65 -4.04 -44.52
CA ALA A 587 33.61 -5.09 -44.84
C ALA A 587 33.83 -5.23 -46.35
N THR A 588 32.76 -5.16 -47.17
CA THR A 588 32.85 -5.42 -48.62
C THR A 588 32.83 -4.16 -49.48
N GLY A 589 32.38 -3.03 -48.94
CA GLY A 589 32.13 -1.80 -49.71
C GLY A 589 30.87 -1.82 -50.57
N SER A 590 30.12 -2.94 -50.59
CA SER A 590 28.86 -3.08 -51.35
C SER A 590 27.79 -2.10 -50.85
N VAL A 591 26.95 -1.60 -51.76
CA VAL A 591 26.00 -0.51 -51.48
C VAL A 591 24.56 -0.90 -51.79
N TYR A 592 23.63 -0.32 -51.04
CA TYR A 592 22.18 -0.37 -51.27
C TYR A 592 21.61 1.04 -51.14
N GLU A 593 21.04 1.58 -52.21
CA GLU A 593 20.37 2.88 -52.21
C GLU A 593 18.94 2.75 -51.69
N THR A 594 18.56 3.59 -50.73
CA THR A 594 17.21 3.65 -50.19
C THR A 594 16.36 4.62 -51.00
N ASN A 595 15.21 4.17 -51.47
CA ASN A 595 14.22 5.00 -52.16
C ASN A 595 13.37 5.89 -51.19
N LYS A 596 13.86 6.14 -49.98
CA LYS A 596 13.09 6.72 -48.87
C LYS A 596 13.55 8.11 -48.50
#